data_AF-R7Y2S3-F1
#
_entry.id   AF-R7Y2S3-F1
#
_cell.length_a   1.000
_cell.length_b   1.000
_cell.length_c   1.000
_cell.angle_alpha   90.00
_cell.angle_beta   90.00
_cell.angle_gamma   90.00
#
_symmetry.space_group_name_H-M   'P 1'
#
loop_
_entity.id
_entity.type
_entity.pdbx_description
1 polymer ?
#
loop_
_entity_poly.entity_id
_entity_poly.type
_entity_poly.pdbx_seq_one_letter_code
_entity_poly.pdbx_strand_id
1 'polypeptide(L)'
;MRRAATFHIVVNLSTLIGLDDDPAFLDRHGIIDADTARQLLAEARRTYIQPAPAQPDAAPEPDADPSTTKYAPSRKLQALVRAGELCCTFPGCNAPVWQIDLDHT
;
A
#
# COMPACT_ATOMS: atom_id res chain seq x y z
N MET A 1 11.82 18.71 -13.37
CA MET A 1 10.79 18.10 -12.49
C MET A 1 11.51 17.36 -11.36
N ARG A 2 11.37 17.79 -10.10
CA ARG A 2 11.88 17.00 -8.96
C ARG A 2 10.99 15.75 -8.85
N ARG A 3 11.59 14.56 -8.82
CA ARG A 3 10.87 13.34 -8.42
C ARG A 3 10.39 13.58 -6.99
N ALA A 4 9.08 13.56 -6.76
CA ALA A 4 8.55 13.53 -5.41
C ALA A 4 8.99 12.22 -4.76
N ALA A 5 9.54 12.28 -3.55
CA ALA A 5 9.85 11.09 -2.78
C ALA A 5 8.54 10.51 -2.25
N THR A 6 8.29 9.22 -2.51
CA THR A 6 7.17 8.48 -1.93
C THR A 6 7.70 7.69 -0.74
N PHE A 7 7.06 7.85 0.41
CA PHE A 7 7.33 7.08 1.62
C PHE A 7 6.09 6.30 2.03
N HIS A 8 6.30 5.17 2.70
CA HIS A 8 5.23 4.32 3.19
C HIS A 8 5.31 4.27 4.70
N ILE A 9 4.18 4.58 5.34
CA ILE A 9 4.05 4.62 6.79
C ILE A 9 2.88 3.72 7.16
N VAL A 10 3.10 2.83 8.12
CA VAL A 10 2.05 2.04 8.77
C VAL A 10 1.84 2.62 10.16
N VAL A 11 0.63 3.08 10.42
CA VAL A 11 0.24 3.73 11.69
C VAL A 11 -1.19 3.31 12.04
N ASN A 12 -1.45 3.11 13.32
CA ASN A 12 -2.80 2.84 13.81
C ASN A 12 -3.68 4.07 13.60
N LEU A 13 -4.95 3.83 13.25
CA LEU A 13 -5.91 4.93 13.11
C LEU A 13 -6.04 5.70 14.44
N SER A 14 -6.10 5.00 15.57
CA SER A 14 -6.23 5.59 16.91
C SER A 14 -5.08 6.54 17.24
N THR A 15 -3.84 6.15 16.94
CA THR A 15 -2.65 7.01 17.05
C THR A 15 -2.77 8.24 16.17
N LEU A 16 -3.18 8.04 14.92
CA LEU A 16 -3.28 9.13 13.94
C LEU A 16 -4.33 10.18 14.34
N ILE A 17 -5.44 9.76 14.96
CA ILE A 17 -6.49 10.67 15.44
C ILE A 17 -6.28 11.14 16.89
N GLY A 18 -5.17 10.76 17.52
CA GLY A 18 -4.78 11.25 18.86
C GLY A 18 -5.50 10.58 20.03
N LEU A 19 -5.98 9.34 19.87
CA LEU A 19 -6.55 8.55 20.98
C LEU A 19 -5.49 7.84 21.83
N ASP A 20 -4.32 7.57 21.24
CA ASP A 20 -3.15 6.98 21.88
C ASP A 20 -1.87 7.46 21.19
N ASP A 21 -0.71 7.06 21.73
CA ASP A 21 0.62 7.39 21.19
C ASP A 21 1.42 6.12 20.88
N ASP A 22 0.76 5.10 20.35
CA ASP A 22 1.45 3.89 19.86
C ASP A 22 2.45 4.25 18.73
N PRO A 23 3.58 3.55 18.62
CA PRO A 23 4.56 3.82 17.58
C PRO A 23 4.03 3.48 16.18
N ALA A 24 4.60 4.12 15.16
CA ALA A 24 4.36 3.82 13.76
C ALA A 24 5.62 3.22 13.09
N PHE A 25 5.46 2.64 11.90
CA PHE A 25 6.57 2.12 11.10
C PHE A 25 6.73 2.93 9.82
N LEU A 26 7.94 3.46 9.59
CA LEU A 26 8.34 4.14 8.37
C LEU A 26 9.27 3.24 7.56
N ASP A 27 8.90 2.97 6.30
CA ASP A 27 9.69 2.15 5.39
C ASP A 27 11.14 2.67 5.31
N ARG A 28 12.11 1.74 5.38
CA ARG A 28 13.56 1.95 5.41
C ARG A 28 14.13 2.72 6.62
N HIS A 29 13.30 3.22 7.53
CA HIS A 29 13.74 3.94 8.71
C HIS A 29 13.42 3.18 10.01
N GLY A 30 12.39 2.34 9.98
CA GLY A 30 11.97 1.52 11.11
C GLY A 30 10.89 2.21 11.93
N ILE A 31 10.91 1.96 13.24
CA ILE A 31 9.92 2.48 14.17
C ILE A 31 10.14 3.98 14.37
N ILE A 32 9.06 4.75 14.29
CA ILE A 32 8.99 6.19 14.59
C ILE A 32 7.93 6.45 15.65
N ASP A 33 8.07 7.56 16.38
CA ASP A 33 7.08 7.99 17.36
C ASP A 33 5.80 8.56 16.71
N ALA A 34 4.73 8.63 17.50
CA ALA A 34 3.42 9.09 17.07
C ALA A 34 3.43 10.53 16.54
N ASP A 35 4.20 11.43 17.14
CA ASP A 35 4.27 12.83 16.73
C ASP A 35 4.97 12.98 15.38
N THR A 36 6.08 12.26 15.18
CA THR A 36 6.76 12.17 13.88
C THR A 36 5.80 11.64 12.81
N ALA A 37 5.04 10.58 13.11
CA ALA A 37 4.07 10.02 12.15
C ALA A 37 2.97 11.04 11.77
N ARG A 38 2.39 11.73 12.76
CA ARG A 38 1.36 12.77 12.54
C ARG A 38 1.92 13.93 11.72
N GLN A 39 3.14 14.38 12.00
CA GLN A 39 3.78 15.46 11.25
C GLN A 39 4.01 15.06 9.79
N LEU A 40 4.59 13.87 9.55
CA LEU A 40 4.81 13.37 8.19
C LEU A 40 3.50 13.27 7.41
N LEU A 41 2.44 12.76 8.04
CA LEU A 41 1.13 12.69 7.39
C LEU A 41 0.57 14.09 7.14
N ALA A 42 0.69 15.04 8.08
CA ALA A 42 0.21 16.41 7.95
C ALA A 42 0.77 17.11 6.70
N GLU A 43 2.06 16.93 6.43
CA GLU A 43 2.76 17.57 5.31
C GLU A 43 2.61 16.82 3.98
N ALA A 44 2.27 15.53 4.01
CA ALA A 44 2.18 14.69 2.83
C ALA A 44 0.95 14.99 1.95
N ARG A 45 1.13 14.87 0.63
CA ARG A 45 0.01 14.67 -0.31
C ARG A 45 -0.44 13.22 -0.23
N ARG A 46 -1.72 13.02 0.07
CA ARG A 46 -2.28 11.69 0.37
C ARG A 46 -3.21 11.23 -0.75
N THR A 47 -3.19 9.94 -1.03
CA THR A 47 -4.19 9.27 -1.87
C THR A 47 -4.79 8.15 -1.05
N TYR A 48 -6.12 8.11 -0.98
CA TYR A 48 -6.83 7.03 -0.30
C TYR A 48 -7.04 5.88 -1.27
N ILE A 49 -6.60 4.68 -0.86
CA ILE A 49 -6.83 3.45 -1.61
C ILE A 49 -7.77 2.60 -0.76
N GLN A 50 -8.94 2.33 -1.29
CA GLN A 50 -9.93 1.46 -0.67
C GLN A 50 -10.22 0.30 -1.62
N PRO A 51 -10.39 -0.93 -1.11
CA PRO A 51 -11.02 -2.00 -1.87
C PRO A 51 -12.35 -1.50 -2.43
N ALA A 52 -12.67 -1.87 -3.67
CA ALA A 52 -14.03 -1.67 -4.15
C ALA A 52 -14.99 -2.45 -3.22
N PRO A 53 -16.16 -1.90 -2.86
CA PRO A 53 -17.17 -2.69 -2.19
C PRO A 53 -17.44 -3.92 -3.05
N ALA A 54 -17.39 -5.11 -2.45
CA ALA A 54 -17.76 -6.33 -3.13
C ALA A 54 -19.22 -6.18 -3.56
N GLN A 55 -19.46 -5.92 -4.83
CA GLN A 55 -20.80 -6.04 -5.39
C GLN A 55 -21.01 -7.53 -5.67
N PRO A 56 -21.91 -8.20 -4.93
CA PRO A 56 -22.14 -9.64 -5.09
C PRO A 56 -22.60 -10.02 -6.51
N ASP A 57 -23.08 -9.03 -7.28
CA ASP A 57 -23.71 -9.21 -8.59
C ASP A 57 -22.96 -8.48 -9.72
N ALA A 58 -21.77 -7.94 -9.44
CA ALA A 58 -20.97 -7.34 -10.50
C ALA A 58 -20.51 -8.48 -11.43
N ALA A 59 -21.07 -8.49 -12.65
CA ALA A 59 -20.50 -9.26 -13.73
C ALA A 59 -19.00 -8.92 -13.81
N PRO A 60 -18.11 -9.91 -14.05
CA PRO A 60 -16.74 -9.59 -14.41
C PRO A 60 -16.80 -8.53 -15.51
N GLU A 61 -16.08 -7.42 -15.34
CA GLU A 61 -15.78 -6.56 -16.48
C GLU A 61 -15.31 -7.49 -17.60
N PRO A 62 -15.79 -7.33 -18.86
CA PRO A 62 -15.46 -8.27 -19.92
C PRO A 62 -13.95 -8.19 -20.16
N ASP A 63 -13.22 -9.07 -19.48
CA ASP A 63 -11.79 -9.21 -19.67
C ASP A 63 -11.59 -9.72 -21.08
N ALA A 64 -10.87 -8.90 -21.84
CA ALA A 64 -10.41 -9.16 -23.16
C ALA A 64 -9.88 -10.60 -23.29
N ASP A 65 -10.14 -11.19 -24.45
CA ASP A 65 -9.65 -12.50 -24.88
C ASP A 65 -8.33 -12.91 -24.16
N PRO A 66 -8.36 -13.94 -23.29
CA PRO A 66 -7.21 -14.35 -22.50
C PRO A 66 -6.06 -14.88 -23.37
N SER A 67 -6.30 -15.11 -24.67
CA SER A 67 -5.30 -15.61 -25.61
C SER A 67 -4.46 -14.54 -26.30
N THR A 68 -4.79 -13.24 -26.18
CA THR A 68 -4.12 -12.19 -26.99
C THR A 68 -3.52 -11.03 -26.21
N THR A 69 -3.82 -10.89 -24.91
CA THR A 69 -3.44 -9.68 -24.15
C THR A 69 -2.56 -10.06 -22.97
N LYS A 70 -1.32 -9.56 -22.92
CA LYS A 70 -0.49 -9.66 -21.72
C LYS A 70 -1.22 -8.93 -20.59
N TYR A 71 -1.69 -9.68 -19.59
CA TYR A 71 -2.32 -9.10 -18.41
C TYR A 71 -1.34 -8.18 -17.69
N ALA A 72 -1.76 -6.95 -17.42
CA ALA A 72 -1.01 -5.99 -16.63
C ALA A 72 -1.96 -5.39 -15.58
N PRO A 73 -1.76 -5.66 -14.27
CA PRO A 73 -2.65 -5.17 -13.23
C PRO A 73 -2.63 -3.65 -13.16
N SER A 74 -3.78 -3.03 -12.89
CA SER A 74 -3.90 -1.58 -12.79
C SER A 74 -3.04 -1.03 -11.65
N ARG A 75 -2.58 0.23 -11.74
CA ARG A 75 -1.80 0.88 -10.66
C ARG A 75 -2.52 0.87 -9.31
N LYS A 76 -3.85 1.02 -9.32
CA LYS A 76 -4.69 0.98 -8.11
C LYS A 76 -4.66 -0.41 -7.48
N LEU A 77 -4.82 -1.47 -8.29
CA LEU A 77 -4.76 -2.85 -7.81
C LEU A 77 -3.37 -3.17 -7.26
N GLN A 78 -2.31 -2.81 -7.99
CA GLN A 78 -0.94 -3.00 -7.50
C GLN A 78 -0.70 -2.30 -6.16
N ALA A 79 -1.15 -1.06 -6.01
CA ALA A 79 -0.98 -0.32 -4.76
C ALA A 79 -1.83 -0.90 -3.62
N LEU A 80 -3.03 -1.41 -3.92
CA LEU A 80 -3.88 -2.10 -2.93
C LEU A 80 -3.21 -3.38 -2.41
N VAL A 81 -2.68 -4.21 -3.30
CA VAL A 81 -1.96 -5.44 -2.91
C VAL A 81 -0.73 -5.11 -2.07
N ARG A 82 0.08 -4.13 -2.51
CA ARG A 82 1.29 -3.73 -1.77
C ARG A 82 0.99 -3.09 -0.42
N ALA A 83 -0.16 -2.44 -0.24
CA ALA A 83 -0.50 -1.77 1.01
C ALA A 83 -0.72 -2.74 2.18
N GLY A 84 -0.98 -4.03 1.91
CA GLY A 84 -1.16 -5.05 2.95
C GLY A 84 0.16 -5.60 3.51
N GLU A 85 1.28 -5.40 2.81
CA GLU A 85 2.54 -6.08 3.12
C GLU A 85 3.67 -5.09 3.37
N LEU A 86 4.56 -5.40 4.30
CA LEU A 86 5.78 -4.61 4.55
C LEU A 86 6.93 -5.05 3.63
N CYS A 87 7.02 -6.35 3.37
CA CYS A 87 8.08 -6.98 2.61
C CYS A 87 7.52 -8.16 1.78
N CYS A 88 8.40 -8.81 1.03
CA CYS A 88 8.09 -10.03 0.31
C CYS A 88 7.50 -11.11 1.23
N THR A 89 6.43 -11.76 0.75
CA THR A 89 5.76 -12.87 1.46
C THR A 89 6.50 -14.21 1.32
N PHE A 90 7.54 -14.28 0.48
CA PHE A 90 8.35 -15.49 0.34
C PHE A 90 9.11 -15.79 1.66
N PRO A 91 9.09 -17.05 2.16
CA PRO A 91 9.70 -17.39 3.44
C PRO A 91 11.18 -16.95 3.55
N GLY A 92 11.47 -16.10 4.53
CA GLY A 92 12.82 -15.60 4.81
C GLY A 92 13.30 -14.43 3.94
N CYS A 93 12.48 -13.96 2.99
CA CYS A 93 12.80 -12.78 2.19
C CYS A 93 12.32 -11.51 2.91
N ASN A 94 13.20 -10.51 3.05
CA ASN A 94 12.88 -9.20 3.62
C ASN A 94 12.98 -8.06 2.60
N ALA A 95 12.93 -8.39 1.31
CA ALA A 95 12.94 -7.38 0.25
C ALA A 95 11.71 -6.46 0.40
N PRO A 96 11.87 -5.11 0.34
CA PRO A 96 10.76 -4.19 0.49
C PRO A 96 9.67 -4.42 -0.56
N VAL A 97 8.40 -4.34 -0.15
CA VAL A 97 7.24 -4.63 -1.02
C VAL A 97 7.20 -3.81 -2.33
N TRP A 98 7.84 -2.63 -2.34
CA TRP A 98 7.91 -1.72 -3.49
C TRP A 98 9.02 -2.07 -4.49
N GLN A 99 9.86 -3.05 -4.19
CA GLN A 99 10.98 -3.50 -5.02
C GLN A 99 10.83 -4.93 -5.55
N ILE A 100 9.66 -5.54 -5.31
CA ILE A 100 9.37 -6.92 -5.72
C ILE A 100 8.20 -6.96 -6.71
N ASP A 101 8.13 -8.09 -7.41
CA ASP A 101 7.04 -8.43 -8.31
C ASP A 101 5.79 -8.86 -7.55
N LEU A 102 4.63 -8.71 -8.19
CA LEU A 102 3.35 -9.17 -7.70
C LEU A 102 2.97 -10.46 -8.42
N ASP A 103 2.43 -11.43 -7.68
CA ASP A 103 2.02 -12.74 -8.20
C ASP A 103 0.57 -13.07 -7.78
N HIS A 104 -0.04 -14.08 -8.40
CA HIS A 104 -1.45 -14.46 -8.29
C HIS A 104 -1.73 -15.58 -7.26
N THR A 105 -0.80 -15.87 -6.35
CA THR A 105 -0.92 -16.95 -5.34
C THR A 105 -2.23 -16.96 -4.59
#